data_AF-A0A976DHL7-F1
#
_entry.id   AF-A0A976DHL7-F1
#
_cell.length_a   1.000
_cell.length_b   1.000
_cell.length_c   1.000
_cell.angle_alpha   90.00
_cell.angle_beta   90.00
_cell.angle_gamma   90.00
#
_symmetry.space_group_name_H-M   'P 1'
#
loop_
_entity.id
_entity.type
_entity.pdbx_description
1 polymer ?
#
loop_
_entity_poly.entity_id
_entity_poly.type
_entity_poly.pdbx_seq_one_letter_code
_entity_poly.pdbx_strand_id
1 'polypeptide(L)'
;MRFSHRIASLAAAAVTVFASTAFAAVVTTPVGVYTNTGSSNMGDTIAADAWLRVNVRNGGQVGISTTYPRNGDGSVFMSLGDNTNNNAKADWEYYPTAGFGRLADLTALSYDWYRDAASTTGTNFHPVIRLFIDADGDSTTTTDRGYLVFERSYNPNVSPVPTNIWTNETITGATNLWWVQFGFGIEPVYNRTLSTYQAGTYTPSSISLLSFAQIGPNSTILGVSLGIGSGWNTGVSGGPAFLGAVDNVTLTSITSGAASLSQTNFEVRLPVAVVPAAPVPTLNIASLLALVALFVLGLGWFSRRRFGTGAPR
;
A
#
# COMPACT_ATOMS: atom_id res chain seq x y z
N MET A 1 56.05 44.74 -27.09
CA MET A 1 55.14 44.49 -25.95
C MET A 1 53.78 44.04 -26.51
N ARG A 2 53.45 42.75 -26.43
CA ARG A 2 52.14 42.22 -26.85
C ARG A 2 51.43 41.69 -25.61
N PHE A 3 50.37 42.36 -25.17
CA PHE A 3 49.49 41.88 -24.10
C PHE A 3 48.58 40.79 -24.66
N SER A 4 48.63 39.60 -24.06
CA SER A 4 47.74 38.48 -24.36
C SER A 4 46.63 38.45 -23.31
N HIS A 5 45.39 38.76 -23.72
CA HIS A 5 44.20 38.59 -22.89
C HIS A 5 43.72 37.14 -22.98
N ARG A 6 43.78 36.42 -21.86
CA ARG A 6 43.14 35.11 -21.70
C ARG A 6 41.67 35.31 -21.37
N ILE A 7 40.79 34.89 -22.27
CA ILE A 7 39.34 34.81 -22.08
C ILE A 7 39.06 33.58 -21.20
N ALA A 8 38.50 33.80 -20.02
CA ALA A 8 38.03 32.74 -19.13
C ALA A 8 36.74 32.14 -19.68
N SER A 9 36.72 30.83 -19.89
CA SER A 9 35.53 30.08 -20.31
C SER A 9 34.75 29.63 -19.07
N LEU A 10 33.54 30.15 -18.86
CA LEU A 10 32.59 29.61 -17.88
C LEU A 10 31.91 28.38 -18.49
N ALA A 11 32.16 27.21 -17.90
CA ALA A 11 31.38 26.00 -18.18
C ALA A 11 30.14 25.99 -17.29
N ALA A 12 28.95 26.07 -17.89
CA ALA A 12 27.68 25.86 -17.19
C ALA A 12 27.39 24.35 -17.12
N ALA A 13 27.36 23.80 -15.91
CA ALA A 13 26.92 22.43 -15.68
C ALA A 13 25.38 22.38 -15.64
N ALA A 14 24.77 21.73 -16.63
CA ALA A 14 23.33 21.45 -16.62
C ALA A 14 23.06 20.22 -15.73
N VAL A 15 22.52 20.46 -14.54
CA VAL A 15 21.99 19.40 -13.68
C VAL A 15 20.61 19.00 -14.21
N THR A 16 20.48 17.79 -14.76
CA THR A 16 19.19 17.23 -15.12
C THR A 16 18.67 16.42 -13.94
N VAL A 17 17.72 16.98 -13.20
CA VAL A 17 17.00 16.23 -12.14
C VAL A 17 15.90 15.42 -12.83
N PHE A 18 16.13 14.13 -13.03
CA PHE A 18 15.04 13.21 -13.36
C PHE A 18 14.33 12.84 -12.05
N ALA A 19 13.20 13.49 -11.77
CA ALA A 19 12.27 13.01 -10.76
C ALA A 19 11.50 11.83 -11.35
N SER A 20 11.91 10.59 -11.05
CA SER A 20 11.09 9.41 -11.32
C SER A 20 9.94 9.40 -10.31
N THR A 21 8.73 9.77 -10.73
CA THR A 21 7.52 9.50 -9.95
C THR A 21 7.27 8.00 -10.00
N ALA A 22 7.60 7.27 -8.94
CA ALA A 22 7.18 5.88 -8.81
C ALA A 22 5.65 5.85 -8.77
N PHE A 23 5.02 5.18 -9.72
CA PHE A 23 3.57 4.94 -9.69
C PHE A 23 3.28 3.75 -8.77
N ALA A 24 2.17 3.85 -8.04
CA ALA A 24 1.60 2.74 -7.26
C ALA A 24 1.39 1.51 -8.15
N ALA A 25 1.77 0.33 -7.67
CA ALA A 25 1.46 -0.91 -8.38
C ALA A 25 -0.05 -1.17 -8.35
N VAL A 26 -0.69 -1.22 -9.51
CA VAL A 26 -2.14 -1.45 -9.59
C VAL A 26 -2.44 -2.95 -9.65
N VAL A 27 -3.27 -3.41 -8.72
CA VAL A 27 -3.74 -4.80 -8.62
C VAL A 27 -5.22 -4.86 -8.96
N THR A 28 -5.57 -5.75 -9.89
CA THR A 28 -6.97 -5.95 -10.35
C THR A 28 -7.48 -7.37 -10.16
N THR A 29 -6.65 -8.26 -9.60
CA THR A 29 -6.95 -9.66 -9.42
C THR A 29 -6.66 -10.12 -7.99
N PRO A 30 -7.41 -11.10 -7.44
CA PRO A 30 -8.62 -11.71 -7.98
C PRO A 30 -9.76 -10.72 -8.22
N VAL A 31 -10.51 -10.93 -9.31
CA VAL A 31 -11.61 -10.03 -9.70
C VAL A 31 -12.81 -10.23 -8.79
N GLY A 32 -13.36 -9.11 -8.31
CA GLY A 32 -14.60 -9.05 -7.55
C GLY A 32 -14.51 -9.61 -6.13
N VAL A 33 -15.64 -9.50 -5.42
CA VAL A 33 -15.79 -9.97 -4.04
C VAL A 33 -16.22 -11.43 -4.05
N TYR A 34 -15.52 -12.26 -3.30
CA TYR A 34 -15.96 -13.62 -2.98
C TYR A 34 -16.67 -13.63 -1.64
N THR A 35 -17.78 -14.38 -1.55
CA THR A 35 -18.54 -14.61 -0.33
C THR A 35 -18.59 -16.11 -0.05
N ASN A 36 -18.13 -16.53 1.13
CA ASN A 36 -18.27 -17.92 1.53
C ASN A 36 -19.62 -18.15 2.23
N THR A 37 -20.53 -18.85 1.55
CA THR A 37 -21.82 -19.28 2.11
C THR A 37 -21.79 -20.72 2.66
N GLY A 38 -20.71 -21.46 2.44
CA GLY A 38 -20.54 -22.85 2.86
C GLY A 38 -19.98 -22.99 4.27
N SER A 39 -20.00 -24.20 4.82
CA SER A 39 -19.47 -24.52 6.16
C SER A 39 -17.96 -24.72 6.21
N SER A 40 -17.32 -24.95 5.05
CA SER A 40 -15.88 -25.20 4.95
C SER A 40 -15.10 -23.90 4.80
N ASN A 41 -13.84 -23.89 5.24
CA ASN A 41 -12.92 -22.81 4.94
C ASN A 41 -12.59 -22.80 3.44
N MET A 42 -12.59 -21.63 2.82
CA MET A 42 -12.37 -21.46 1.38
C MET A 42 -11.26 -20.44 1.10
N GLY A 43 -10.70 -20.52 -0.10
CA GLY A 43 -9.70 -19.58 -0.58
C GLY A 43 -9.33 -19.87 -2.02
N ASP A 44 -8.62 -18.94 -2.63
CA ASP A 44 -7.97 -19.14 -3.92
C ASP A 44 -6.89 -20.23 -3.80
N THR A 45 -6.56 -20.86 -4.93
CA THR A 45 -5.41 -21.76 -4.97
C THR A 45 -4.15 -20.97 -4.66
N ILE A 46 -3.33 -21.48 -3.74
CA ILE A 46 -2.08 -20.82 -3.36
C ILE A 46 -1.18 -20.68 -4.59
N ALA A 47 -0.83 -19.45 -4.91
CA ALA A 47 0.08 -19.08 -5.97
C ALA A 47 1.03 -17.99 -5.46
N ALA A 48 2.30 -18.10 -5.80
CA ALA A 48 3.27 -17.06 -5.51
C ALA A 48 3.08 -15.86 -6.46
N ASP A 49 3.53 -14.70 -6.02
CA ASP A 49 3.53 -13.43 -6.77
C ASP A 49 2.13 -12.96 -7.22
N ALA A 50 1.08 -13.44 -6.54
CA ALA A 50 -0.30 -13.04 -6.75
C ALA A 50 -0.97 -12.71 -5.41
N TRP A 51 -1.89 -11.74 -5.42
CA TRP A 51 -2.80 -11.53 -4.30
C TRP A 51 -3.86 -12.63 -4.30
N LEU A 52 -4.29 -13.06 -3.12
CA LEU A 52 -5.16 -14.21 -2.94
C LEU A 52 -6.19 -13.92 -1.86
N ARG A 53 -7.40 -14.44 -2.06
CA ARG A 53 -8.40 -14.56 -1.01
C ARG A 53 -8.07 -15.83 -0.24
N VAL A 54 -7.81 -15.72 1.06
CA VAL A 54 -7.42 -16.86 1.89
C VAL A 54 -8.30 -16.90 3.12
N ASN A 55 -8.50 -18.11 3.68
CA ASN A 55 -9.15 -18.29 4.97
C ASN A 55 -10.54 -17.63 5.07
N VAL A 56 -11.27 -17.63 3.95
CA VAL A 56 -12.61 -17.07 3.87
C VAL A 56 -13.53 -18.12 4.45
N ARG A 57 -13.97 -17.92 5.69
CA ARG A 57 -14.87 -18.82 6.42
C ARG A 57 -16.32 -18.41 6.20
N ASN A 58 -17.27 -19.26 6.58
CA ASN A 58 -18.71 -18.98 6.47
C ASN A 58 -19.04 -17.56 6.95
N GLY A 59 -19.69 -16.77 6.12
CA GLY A 59 -20.07 -15.39 6.41
C GLY A 59 -18.96 -14.36 6.16
N GLY A 60 -17.74 -14.79 5.87
CA GLY A 60 -16.67 -13.91 5.42
C GLY A 60 -16.80 -13.54 3.94
N GLN A 61 -16.47 -12.29 3.62
CA GLN A 61 -16.35 -11.81 2.25
C GLN A 61 -15.08 -11.00 2.08
N VAL A 62 -14.43 -11.17 0.93
CA VAL A 62 -13.22 -10.41 0.58
C VAL A 62 -13.03 -10.34 -0.93
N GLY A 63 -12.56 -9.19 -1.39
CA GLY A 63 -12.10 -9.02 -2.77
C GLY A 63 -12.13 -7.56 -3.21
N ILE A 64 -11.68 -7.31 -4.44
CA ILE A 64 -11.60 -5.94 -4.96
C ILE A 64 -13.00 -5.47 -5.36
N SER A 65 -13.39 -4.29 -4.88
CA SER A 65 -14.72 -3.71 -5.08
C SER A 65 -14.63 -2.19 -5.27
N THR A 66 -15.67 -1.62 -5.88
CA THR A 66 -15.90 -0.17 -5.88
C THR A 66 -16.50 0.34 -4.56
N THR A 67 -16.73 -0.54 -3.58
CA THR A 67 -17.23 -0.19 -2.25
C THR A 67 -16.07 0.36 -1.43
N TYR A 68 -16.20 1.61 -0.96
CA TYR A 68 -15.14 2.37 -0.28
C TYR A 68 -13.88 2.48 -1.16
N PRO A 69 -13.89 3.23 -2.28
CA PRO A 69 -12.67 3.46 -3.04
C PRO A 69 -11.72 4.36 -2.22
N ARG A 70 -10.41 4.21 -2.43
CA ARG A 70 -9.39 5.05 -1.77
C ARG A 70 -8.55 5.84 -2.75
N ASN A 71 -7.84 5.15 -3.64
CA ASN A 71 -6.90 5.76 -4.57
C ASN A 71 -7.18 5.43 -6.04
N GLY A 72 -8.46 5.36 -6.40
CA GLY A 72 -8.95 5.26 -7.77
C GLY A 72 -10.40 4.82 -7.80
N ASP A 73 -10.68 3.69 -8.45
CA ASP A 73 -12.02 3.12 -8.58
C ASP A 73 -12.31 1.95 -7.62
N GLY A 74 -11.31 1.47 -6.87
CA GLY A 74 -11.46 0.34 -5.96
C GLY A 74 -10.72 0.43 -4.63
N SER A 75 -10.87 -0.67 -3.88
CA SER A 75 -10.07 -1.09 -2.73
C SER A 75 -10.35 -2.58 -2.45
N VAL A 76 -9.60 -3.21 -1.54
CA VAL A 76 -9.96 -4.55 -1.03
C VAL A 76 -11.09 -4.41 -0.04
N PHE A 77 -12.32 -4.72 -0.46
CA PHE A 77 -13.47 -4.80 0.42
C PHE A 77 -13.35 -6.05 1.31
N MET A 78 -13.70 -5.89 2.58
CA MET A 78 -13.78 -6.99 3.53
C MET A 78 -15.05 -6.85 4.38
N SER A 79 -15.79 -7.96 4.53
CA SER A 79 -16.93 -7.99 5.45
C SER A 79 -17.10 -9.31 6.17
N LEU A 80 -17.74 -9.22 7.33
CA LEU A 80 -18.30 -10.37 8.03
C LEU A 80 -19.82 -10.21 8.00
N GLY A 81 -20.51 -11.32 7.75
CA GLY A 81 -21.97 -11.43 7.77
C GLY A 81 -22.55 -11.12 9.14
N ASP A 82 -23.80 -11.51 9.36
CA ASP A 82 -24.47 -11.14 10.59
C ASP A 82 -23.77 -11.70 11.85
N ASN A 83 -24.08 -11.06 12.98
CA ASN A 83 -23.44 -11.34 14.26
C ASN A 83 -23.91 -12.68 14.88
N THR A 84 -24.21 -13.71 14.07
CA THR A 84 -24.62 -15.06 14.53
C THR A 84 -23.51 -16.10 14.42
N ASN A 85 -22.48 -15.86 13.59
CA ASN A 85 -21.35 -16.77 13.41
C ASN A 85 -20.03 -16.16 13.90
N ASN A 86 -19.58 -16.55 15.09
CA ASN A 86 -18.32 -16.09 15.67
C ASN A 86 -17.04 -16.59 15.01
N ASN A 87 -17.16 -17.51 14.07
CA ASN A 87 -16.05 -18.04 13.31
C ASN A 87 -15.92 -17.42 11.92
N ALA A 88 -16.74 -16.42 11.57
CA ALA A 88 -16.58 -15.69 10.32
C ALA A 88 -15.20 -15.03 10.24
N LYS A 89 -14.55 -15.14 9.08
CA LYS A 89 -13.19 -14.66 8.82
C LYS A 89 -12.99 -14.45 7.32
N ALA A 90 -12.16 -13.48 6.96
CA ALA A 90 -11.68 -13.33 5.60
C ALA A 90 -10.27 -12.69 5.59
N ASP A 91 -9.36 -13.28 4.83
CA ASP A 91 -7.98 -12.80 4.67
C ASP A 91 -7.68 -12.49 3.19
N TRP A 92 -6.84 -11.48 2.94
CA TRP A 92 -6.29 -11.10 1.63
C TRP A 92 -4.77 -11.10 1.73
N GLU A 93 -4.11 -12.02 1.03
CA GLU A 93 -2.70 -12.34 1.26
C GLU A 93 -1.88 -12.28 -0.02
N TYR A 94 -0.58 -12.02 0.13
CA TYR A 94 0.39 -12.03 -0.95
C TYR A 94 1.68 -12.71 -0.49
N TYR A 95 2.15 -13.67 -1.30
CA TYR A 95 3.37 -14.44 -1.03
C TYR A 95 4.31 -14.31 -2.23
N PRO A 96 5.36 -13.47 -2.16
CA PRO A 96 6.33 -13.40 -3.25
C PRO A 96 7.18 -14.68 -3.30
N THR A 97 7.57 -15.11 -4.51
CA THR A 97 8.42 -16.32 -4.68
C THR A 97 9.74 -16.19 -3.92
N ALA A 98 10.33 -15.00 -3.91
CA ALA A 98 11.60 -14.73 -3.24
C ALA A 98 11.46 -14.40 -1.73
N GLY A 99 10.24 -14.32 -1.21
CA GLY A 99 9.99 -13.67 0.09
C GLY A 99 10.25 -12.15 0.03
N PHE A 100 10.00 -11.50 1.17
CA PHE A 100 10.33 -10.09 1.40
C PHE A 100 11.69 -9.90 2.11
N GLY A 101 12.49 -10.96 2.19
CA GLY A 101 13.81 -10.95 2.80
C GLY A 101 13.79 -11.08 4.32
N ARG A 102 14.89 -10.68 4.97
CA ARG A 102 15.07 -10.81 6.41
C ARG A 102 14.28 -9.74 7.15
N LEU A 103 13.76 -10.09 8.33
CA LEU A 103 13.03 -9.17 9.18
C LEU A 103 13.88 -7.96 9.61
N ALA A 104 15.17 -8.16 9.90
CA ALA A 104 16.09 -7.08 10.26
C ALA A 104 16.30 -6.04 9.14
N ASP A 105 16.05 -6.42 7.88
CA ASP A 105 16.24 -5.55 6.72
C ASP A 105 14.93 -4.86 6.28
N LEU A 106 13.81 -5.11 6.98
CA LEU A 106 12.53 -4.44 6.73
C LEU A 106 12.65 -2.93 7.03
N THR A 107 12.44 -2.10 6.00
CA THR A 107 12.59 -0.63 6.09
C THR A 107 11.27 0.13 6.05
N ALA A 108 10.22 -0.45 5.46
CA ALA A 108 8.88 0.15 5.48
C ALA A 108 7.81 -0.93 5.50
N LEU A 109 6.77 -0.69 6.30
CA LEU A 109 5.52 -1.44 6.28
C LEU A 109 4.38 -0.45 6.57
N SER A 110 3.43 -0.32 5.64
CA SER A 110 2.27 0.53 5.80
C SER A 110 1.08 0.04 5.01
N TYR A 111 -0.11 0.50 5.38
CA TYR A 111 -1.35 0.25 4.66
C TYR A 111 -2.39 1.31 5.06
N ASP A 112 -3.35 1.53 4.18
CA ASP A 112 -4.54 2.30 4.47
C ASP A 112 -5.69 1.34 4.82
N TRP A 113 -6.49 1.67 5.82
CA TRP A 113 -7.69 0.90 6.14
C TRP A 113 -8.90 1.81 6.36
N TYR A 114 -10.07 1.23 6.15
CA TYR A 114 -11.37 1.86 6.36
C TYR A 114 -12.27 0.93 7.19
N ARG A 115 -13.03 1.53 8.11
CA ARG A 115 -14.10 0.86 8.83
C ARG A 115 -15.39 1.64 8.66
N ASP A 116 -16.45 0.97 8.25
CA ASP A 116 -17.79 1.58 8.18
C ASP A 116 -18.42 1.63 9.57
N ALA A 117 -19.04 2.76 9.91
CA ALA A 117 -19.77 2.96 11.17
C ALA A 117 -20.98 2.03 11.34
N ALA A 118 -21.47 1.40 10.26
CA ALA A 118 -22.50 0.37 10.29
C ALA A 118 -22.00 -0.98 10.84
N SER A 119 -20.69 -1.16 11.05
CA SER A 119 -20.14 -2.37 11.66
C SER A 119 -20.60 -2.55 13.10
N THR A 120 -21.20 -3.70 13.44
CA THR A 120 -21.74 -3.97 14.78
C THR A 120 -20.77 -4.69 15.73
N THR A 121 -19.58 -5.08 15.24
CA THR A 121 -18.50 -5.65 16.07
C THR A 121 -17.92 -4.62 17.06
N GLY A 122 -17.11 -5.08 18.01
CA GLY A 122 -16.41 -4.26 18.98
C GLY A 122 -15.74 -3.02 18.38
N THR A 123 -15.78 -1.90 19.10
CA THR A 123 -15.31 -0.60 18.59
C THR A 123 -13.79 -0.52 18.42
N ASN A 124 -13.04 -1.51 18.90
CA ASN A 124 -11.59 -1.62 18.77
C ASN A 124 -11.13 -2.33 17.47
N PHE A 125 -12.02 -3.05 16.78
CA PHE A 125 -11.65 -3.84 15.60
C PHE A 125 -11.53 -2.98 14.33
N HIS A 126 -10.54 -3.31 13.51
CA HIS A 126 -10.27 -2.75 12.19
C HIS A 126 -9.48 -3.78 11.37
N PRO A 127 -9.37 -3.67 10.04
CA PRO A 127 -8.62 -4.65 9.24
C PRO A 127 -7.17 -4.75 9.71
N VAL A 128 -6.72 -5.94 10.10
CA VAL A 128 -5.37 -6.14 10.63
C VAL A 128 -4.38 -6.37 9.50
N ILE A 129 -3.13 -5.90 9.67
CA ILE A 129 -1.99 -6.31 8.85
C ILE A 129 -1.09 -7.28 9.62
N ARG A 130 -0.60 -8.28 8.92
CA ARG A 130 0.24 -9.35 9.45
C ARG A 130 1.40 -9.62 8.51
N LEU A 131 2.58 -9.86 9.06
CA LEU A 131 3.70 -10.44 8.34
C LEU A 131 3.67 -11.95 8.52
N PHE A 132 3.71 -12.71 7.43
CA PHE A 132 3.92 -14.15 7.49
C PHE A 132 5.42 -14.40 7.69
N ILE A 133 5.80 -14.98 8.81
CA ILE A 133 7.19 -15.12 9.25
C ILE A 133 7.57 -16.61 9.32
N ASP A 134 8.79 -16.89 8.87
CA ASP A 134 9.59 -18.05 9.21
C ASP A 134 10.58 -17.62 10.29
N ALA A 135 10.52 -18.22 11.49
CA ALA A 135 11.09 -17.63 12.69
C ALA A 135 12.61 -17.84 12.76
N ASP A 136 13.10 -19.01 12.38
CA ASP A 136 14.55 -19.27 12.31
C ASP A 136 15.15 -18.89 10.93
N GLY A 137 14.30 -18.73 9.91
CA GLY A 137 14.71 -18.37 8.55
C GLY A 137 15.19 -19.57 7.72
N ASP A 138 15.04 -20.79 8.23
CA ASP A 138 15.32 -22.03 7.52
C ASP A 138 14.05 -22.52 6.82
N SER A 139 14.00 -22.37 5.49
CA SER A 139 12.84 -22.81 4.70
C SER A 139 12.50 -24.31 4.82
N THR A 140 13.39 -25.13 5.39
CA THR A 140 13.17 -26.56 5.63
C THR A 140 12.42 -26.86 6.92
N THR A 141 12.39 -25.92 7.88
CA THR A 141 11.55 -25.96 9.07
C THR A 141 10.26 -25.19 8.78
N THR A 142 9.12 -25.76 9.20
CA THR A 142 7.80 -25.15 8.93
C THR A 142 6.95 -25.00 10.17
N THR A 143 7.36 -25.61 11.28
CA THR A 143 6.63 -25.65 12.55
C THR A 143 6.80 -24.39 13.39
N ASP A 144 7.76 -23.56 13.02
CA ASP A 144 8.14 -22.29 13.62
C ASP A 144 7.51 -21.09 12.87
N ARG A 145 6.76 -21.36 11.80
CA ARG A 145 6.10 -20.33 11.00
C ARG A 145 4.85 -19.78 11.68
N GLY A 146 4.52 -18.53 11.34
CA GLY A 146 3.42 -17.84 11.99
C GLY A 146 3.18 -16.42 11.51
N TYR A 147 2.30 -15.70 12.19
CA TYR A 147 2.03 -14.29 11.91
C TYR A 147 2.58 -13.38 13.01
N LEU A 148 3.33 -12.37 12.58
CA LEU A 148 3.59 -11.20 13.40
C LEU A 148 2.52 -10.14 13.09
N VAL A 149 1.71 -9.81 14.10
CA VAL A 149 0.42 -9.13 13.92
C VAL A 149 0.45 -7.71 14.46
N PHE A 150 -0.05 -6.77 13.66
CA PHE A 150 -0.39 -5.42 14.11
C PHE A 150 -1.90 -5.27 14.27
N GLU A 151 -2.32 -4.71 15.40
CA GLU A 151 -3.70 -4.29 15.64
C GLU A 151 -3.72 -3.06 16.57
N ARG A 152 -4.67 -2.14 16.35
CA ARG A 152 -4.73 -0.87 17.09
C ARG A 152 -5.21 -1.05 18.52
N SER A 153 -6.02 -2.07 18.77
CA SER A 153 -6.49 -2.44 20.10
C SER A 153 -5.35 -2.74 21.06
N TYR A 154 -4.20 -3.19 20.54
CA TYR A 154 -2.99 -3.40 21.32
C TYR A 154 -1.95 -2.29 21.12
N ASN A 155 -2.09 -1.48 20.06
CA ASN A 155 -1.08 -0.50 19.68
C ASN A 155 -1.61 0.68 18.83
N PRO A 156 -1.86 1.89 19.38
CA PRO A 156 -1.59 2.36 20.75
C PRO A 156 -2.76 2.19 21.74
N ASN A 157 -3.45 1.04 21.72
CA ASN A 157 -4.67 0.79 22.51
C ASN A 157 -5.81 1.77 22.21
N VAL A 158 -6.12 1.91 20.91
CA VAL A 158 -7.17 2.82 20.43
C VAL A 158 -8.51 2.09 20.41
N SER A 159 -9.46 2.59 21.21
CA SER A 159 -10.88 2.24 21.14
C SER A 159 -11.73 3.46 21.56
N PRO A 160 -12.73 3.89 20.75
CA PRO A 160 -13.06 3.36 19.44
C PRO A 160 -12.00 3.70 18.38
N VAL A 161 -11.80 2.82 17.40
CA VAL A 161 -11.06 3.19 16.20
C VAL A 161 -11.90 4.13 15.32
N PRO A 162 -11.29 5.00 14.50
CA PRO A 162 -12.03 5.84 13.56
C PRO A 162 -12.93 5.02 12.63
N THR A 163 -14.08 5.59 12.29
CA THR A 163 -15.03 5.04 11.31
C THR A 163 -15.31 6.07 10.24
N ASN A 164 -15.76 5.61 9.07
CA ASN A 164 -16.11 6.42 7.91
C ASN A 164 -15.00 7.33 7.36
N ILE A 165 -13.75 7.03 7.71
CA ILE A 165 -12.56 7.70 7.19
C ILE A 165 -11.48 6.67 6.89
N TRP A 166 -10.68 6.97 5.87
CA TRP A 166 -9.46 6.22 5.59
C TRP A 166 -8.37 6.61 6.57
N THR A 167 -7.74 5.59 7.16
CA THR A 167 -6.67 5.74 8.14
C THR A 167 -5.41 5.09 7.59
N ASN A 168 -4.31 5.83 7.55
CA ASN A 168 -3.00 5.27 7.24
C ASN A 168 -2.33 4.74 8.50
N GLU A 169 -1.73 3.56 8.41
CA GLU A 169 -0.85 3.01 9.42
C GLU A 169 0.57 2.92 8.87
N THR A 170 1.52 3.41 9.65
CA THR A 170 2.94 3.17 9.41
C THR A 170 3.50 2.34 10.56
N ILE A 171 3.99 1.15 10.24
CA ILE A 171 4.60 0.22 11.19
C ILE A 171 6.09 0.51 11.20
N THR A 172 6.58 1.01 12.33
CA THR A 172 7.97 1.41 12.54
C THR A 172 8.62 0.50 13.57
N GLY A 173 9.93 0.64 13.77
CA GLY A 173 10.65 -0.07 14.83
C GLY A 173 10.02 0.09 16.24
N ALA A 174 9.32 1.19 16.51
CA ALA A 174 8.66 1.45 17.79
C ALA A 174 7.24 0.83 17.91
N THR A 175 6.70 0.29 16.82
CA THR A 175 5.33 -0.22 16.76
C THR A 175 5.26 -1.58 17.45
N ASN A 176 4.41 -1.72 18.47
CA ASN A 176 4.09 -2.99 19.11
C ASN A 176 3.36 -3.97 18.17
N LEU A 177 3.76 -5.23 18.26
CA LEU A 177 3.28 -6.37 17.50
C LEU A 177 3.17 -7.57 18.44
N TRP A 178 2.41 -8.57 18.01
CA TRP A 178 2.26 -9.83 18.75
C TRP A 178 2.40 -11.04 17.84
N TRP A 179 2.83 -12.15 18.42
CA TRP A 179 3.23 -13.34 17.68
C TRP A 179 2.19 -14.44 17.77
N VAL A 180 1.89 -15.06 16.63
CA VAL A 180 1.09 -16.29 16.54
C VAL A 180 1.88 -17.33 15.79
N GLN A 181 2.29 -18.39 16.46
CA GLN A 181 2.96 -19.52 15.81
C GLN A 181 1.92 -20.58 15.41
N PHE A 182 1.93 -20.99 14.15
CA PHE A 182 0.98 -21.97 13.63
C PHE A 182 1.17 -23.32 14.29
N GLY A 183 0.06 -23.97 14.65
CA GLY A 183 0.07 -25.23 15.38
C GLY A 183 0.49 -25.13 16.86
N PHE A 184 0.95 -23.96 17.33
CA PHE A 184 1.33 -23.73 18.72
C PHE A 184 0.33 -22.82 19.45
N GLY A 185 0.03 -21.65 18.90
CA GLY A 185 -0.95 -20.72 19.47
C GLY A 185 -0.53 -19.25 19.42
N ILE A 186 -1.16 -18.44 20.26
CA ILE A 186 -0.89 -17.00 20.40
C ILE A 186 0.07 -16.81 21.58
N GLU A 187 1.17 -16.10 21.36
CA GLU A 187 2.05 -15.69 22.45
C GLU A 187 1.33 -14.61 23.27
N PRO A 188 1.14 -14.78 24.60
CA PRO A 188 0.35 -13.84 25.43
C PRO A 188 1.14 -12.55 25.76
N VAL A 189 1.89 -12.02 24.80
CA VAL A 189 2.71 -10.81 24.91
C VAL A 189 2.36 -9.88 23.74
N TYR A 190 1.61 -8.82 24.04
CA TYR A 190 1.00 -7.96 23.02
C TYR A 190 1.69 -6.60 22.83
N ASN A 191 2.78 -6.35 23.55
CA ASN A 191 3.44 -5.04 23.66
C ASN A 191 4.91 -5.09 23.25
N ARG A 192 5.30 -6.03 22.38
CA ARG A 192 6.68 -6.15 21.91
C ARG A 192 6.87 -5.36 20.62
N THR A 193 7.85 -4.46 20.59
CA THR A 193 8.08 -3.60 19.42
C THR A 193 8.65 -4.39 18.23
N LEU A 194 8.42 -3.92 17.00
CA LEU A 194 9.07 -4.45 15.80
C LEU A 194 10.59 -4.50 15.95
N SER A 195 11.22 -3.45 16.52
CA SER A 195 12.66 -3.44 16.74
C SER A 195 13.14 -4.55 17.67
N THR A 196 12.32 -4.97 18.64
CA THR A 196 12.64 -6.08 19.55
C THR A 196 12.62 -7.40 18.80
N TYR A 197 11.66 -7.62 17.90
CA TYR A 197 11.63 -8.79 17.03
C TYR A 197 12.78 -8.79 16.02
N GLN A 198 13.06 -7.64 15.38
CA GLN A 198 14.19 -7.47 14.45
C GLN A 198 15.54 -7.77 15.11
N ALA A 199 15.71 -7.39 16.38
CA ALA A 199 16.94 -7.64 17.12
C ALA A 199 16.99 -9.04 17.76
N GLY A 200 15.84 -9.72 17.91
CA GLY A 200 15.74 -11.00 18.61
C GLY A 200 16.10 -10.92 20.10
N THR A 201 15.96 -9.75 20.73
CA THR A 201 16.44 -9.48 22.10
C THR A 201 15.45 -9.86 23.21
N TYR A 202 14.34 -10.51 22.87
CA TYR A 202 13.34 -10.97 23.82
C TYR A 202 13.50 -12.46 24.13
N THR A 203 13.00 -12.86 25.30
CA THR A 203 12.81 -14.26 25.64
C THR A 203 11.41 -14.70 25.21
N PRO A 204 11.26 -15.68 24.30
CA PRO A 204 9.95 -16.21 23.96
C PRO A 204 9.24 -16.78 25.19
N SER A 205 7.94 -16.56 25.27
CA SER A 205 7.12 -17.19 26.30
C SER A 205 7.13 -18.72 26.15
N SER A 206 6.84 -19.44 27.22
CA SER A 206 6.67 -20.89 27.20
C SER A 206 5.26 -21.29 27.63
N ILE A 207 4.78 -22.39 27.04
CA ILE A 207 3.58 -23.09 27.47
C ILE A 207 4.03 -24.49 27.89
N SER A 208 4.00 -24.77 29.20
CA SER A 208 4.52 -26.02 29.75
C SER A 208 6.01 -26.23 29.42
N LEU A 209 6.38 -27.37 28.81
CA LEU A 209 7.75 -27.74 28.45
C LEU A 209 8.17 -27.25 27.05
N LEU A 210 7.33 -26.50 26.34
CA LEU A 210 7.62 -26.00 25.00
C LEU A 210 7.65 -24.46 24.99
N SER A 211 8.56 -23.90 24.20
CA SER A 211 8.68 -22.46 24.00
C SER A 211 8.22 -22.08 22.60
N PHE A 212 7.66 -20.88 22.46
CA PHE A 212 7.48 -20.27 21.15
C PHE A 212 8.84 -20.18 20.43
N ALA A 213 8.80 -20.31 19.10
CA ALA A 213 9.96 -20.06 18.27
C ALA A 213 10.42 -18.60 18.45
N GLN A 214 11.73 -18.41 18.54
CA GLN A 214 12.31 -17.08 18.65
C GLN A 214 12.39 -16.44 17.27
N ILE A 215 11.69 -15.32 17.11
CA ILE A 215 11.89 -14.43 15.97
C ILE A 215 13.14 -13.59 16.25
N GLY A 216 13.95 -13.37 15.23
CA GLY A 216 15.18 -12.62 15.32
C GLY A 216 15.60 -12.01 13.98
N PRO A 217 16.86 -11.56 13.89
CA PRO A 217 17.34 -10.82 12.72
C PRO A 217 17.35 -11.63 11.42
N ASN A 218 17.45 -12.95 11.52
CA ASN A 218 17.47 -13.86 10.37
C ASN A 218 16.09 -14.41 9.99
N SER A 219 15.04 -14.13 10.78
CA SER A 219 13.68 -14.54 10.44
C SER A 219 13.32 -14.01 9.06
N THR A 220 12.67 -14.85 8.25
CA THR A 220 12.33 -14.49 6.88
C THR A 220 10.87 -14.07 6.81
N ILE A 221 10.60 -12.96 6.12
CA ILE A 221 9.24 -12.51 5.82
C ILE A 221 8.80 -13.23 4.54
N LEU A 222 7.91 -14.20 4.68
CA LEU A 222 7.39 -15.02 3.59
C LEU A 222 6.23 -14.36 2.83
N GLY A 223 5.54 -13.40 3.45
CA GLY A 223 4.37 -12.76 2.85
C GLY A 223 3.73 -11.71 3.74
N VAL A 224 2.65 -11.13 3.23
CA VAL A 224 1.80 -10.18 3.96
C VAL A 224 0.35 -10.64 3.91
N SER A 225 -0.36 -10.42 5.00
CA SER A 225 -1.75 -10.84 5.16
C SER A 225 -2.56 -9.71 5.78
N LEU A 226 -3.64 -9.33 5.11
CA LEU A 226 -4.66 -8.42 5.59
C LEU A 226 -5.86 -9.24 6.06
N GLY A 227 -6.52 -8.91 7.16
CA GLY A 227 -7.64 -9.74 7.59
C GLY A 227 -8.60 -9.15 8.59
N ILE A 228 -9.73 -9.84 8.72
CA ILE A 228 -10.79 -9.55 9.67
C ILE A 228 -11.38 -10.83 10.25
N GLY A 229 -12.00 -10.74 11.43
CA GLY A 229 -12.78 -11.83 12.02
C GLY A 229 -11.98 -12.75 12.96
N SER A 230 -12.46 -14.00 13.11
CA SER A 230 -12.00 -14.95 14.13
C SER A 230 -12.27 -14.49 15.57
N GLY A 231 -13.53 -14.56 16.00
CA GLY A 231 -13.94 -14.16 17.36
C GLY A 231 -14.39 -12.70 17.48
N TRP A 232 -14.47 -11.96 16.37
CA TRP A 232 -14.95 -10.56 16.36
C TRP A 232 -16.47 -10.45 16.44
N ASN A 233 -17.18 -11.55 16.25
CA ASN A 233 -18.63 -11.55 16.30
C ASN A 233 -19.11 -11.52 17.76
N THR A 234 -19.91 -10.54 18.11
CA THR A 234 -20.34 -10.25 19.50
C THR A 234 -21.81 -10.60 19.79
N GLY A 235 -22.52 -11.26 18.87
CA GLY A 235 -23.90 -11.74 19.11
C GLY A 235 -25.05 -10.74 18.85
N VAL A 236 -24.76 -9.48 18.52
CA VAL A 236 -25.79 -8.46 18.21
C VAL A 236 -26.33 -8.62 16.78
N SER A 237 -27.53 -9.18 16.65
CA SER A 237 -28.21 -9.35 15.35
C SER A 237 -28.70 -8.01 14.78
N GLY A 238 -28.82 -7.91 13.45
CA GLY A 238 -29.44 -6.74 12.78
C GLY A 238 -28.55 -5.99 11.77
N GLY A 239 -27.38 -6.50 11.45
CA GLY A 239 -26.47 -5.93 10.45
C GLY A 239 -25.20 -6.79 10.28
N PRO A 240 -24.32 -6.43 9.32
CA PRO A 240 -23.02 -7.08 9.19
C PRO A 240 -22.18 -6.84 10.45
N ALA A 241 -21.54 -7.89 10.95
CA ALA A 241 -20.66 -7.79 12.10
C ALA A 241 -19.50 -6.83 11.81
N PHE A 242 -18.95 -6.86 10.59
CA PHE A 242 -17.91 -5.93 10.17
C PHE A 242 -18.07 -5.55 8.69
N LEU A 243 -17.82 -4.28 8.39
CA LEU A 243 -17.68 -3.72 7.05
C LEU A 243 -16.44 -2.82 7.01
N GLY A 244 -15.59 -3.03 6.03
CA GLY A 244 -14.41 -2.21 5.85
C GLY A 244 -13.68 -2.47 4.55
N ALA A 245 -12.53 -1.84 4.42
CA ALA A 245 -11.66 -2.03 3.27
C ALA A 245 -10.18 -1.76 3.61
N VAL A 246 -9.29 -2.21 2.74
CA VAL A 246 -7.85 -1.96 2.79
C VAL A 246 -7.33 -1.50 1.43
N ASP A 247 -6.33 -0.61 1.43
CA ASP A 247 -5.63 -0.16 0.23
C ASP A 247 -4.18 0.29 0.51
N ASN A 248 -3.44 0.70 -0.52
CA ASN A 248 -2.11 1.32 -0.44
C ASN A 248 -1.06 0.53 0.35
N VAL A 249 -1.02 -0.80 0.21
CA VAL A 249 -0.10 -1.65 0.98
C VAL A 249 1.34 -1.46 0.52
N THR A 250 2.23 -1.11 1.45
CA THR A 250 3.66 -0.97 1.21
C THR A 250 4.44 -1.91 2.12
N LEU A 251 5.41 -2.62 1.55
CA LEU A 251 6.38 -3.42 2.28
C LEU A 251 7.69 -3.40 1.51
N THR A 252 8.74 -2.81 2.10
CA THR A 252 10.06 -2.74 1.47
C THR A 252 11.15 -3.26 2.40
N SER A 253 12.12 -3.95 1.81
CA SER A 253 13.30 -4.47 2.49
C SER A 253 14.56 -4.07 1.72
N ILE A 254 15.67 -3.93 2.44
CA ILE A 254 17.01 -3.75 1.84
C ILE A 254 17.74 -5.08 1.62
N THR A 255 17.12 -6.22 1.91
CA THR A 255 17.68 -7.54 1.56
C THR A 255 17.87 -7.64 0.05
N SER A 256 19.08 -7.98 -0.39
CA SER A 256 19.36 -8.17 -1.81
C SER A 256 18.52 -9.31 -2.39
N GLY A 257 17.81 -9.05 -3.49
CA GLY A 257 16.95 -10.02 -4.16
C GLY A 257 15.58 -10.25 -3.53
N ALA A 258 15.25 -9.55 -2.43
CA ALA A 258 13.91 -9.59 -1.85
C ALA A 258 12.88 -8.88 -2.75
N ALA A 259 11.64 -9.35 -2.70
CA ALA A 259 10.53 -8.63 -3.30
C ALA A 259 10.23 -7.33 -2.53
N SER A 260 9.46 -6.44 -3.16
CA SER A 260 8.96 -5.22 -2.54
C SER A 260 7.55 -4.92 -3.04
N LEU A 261 6.68 -4.45 -2.14
CA LEU A 261 5.41 -3.83 -2.47
C LEU A 261 5.58 -2.32 -2.35
N SER A 262 5.53 -1.61 -3.47
CA SER A 262 5.58 -0.15 -3.51
C SER A 262 4.16 0.40 -3.70
N GLN A 263 3.52 0.76 -2.59
CA GLN A 263 2.17 1.34 -2.57
C GLN A 263 1.20 0.59 -3.49
N THR A 264 0.88 -0.64 -3.13
CA THR A 264 -0.05 -1.49 -3.88
C THR A 264 -1.45 -0.91 -3.77
N ASN A 265 -2.01 -0.52 -4.91
CA ASN A 265 -3.32 0.09 -5.03
C ASN A 265 -4.29 -0.90 -5.72
N PHE A 266 -5.47 -1.10 -5.15
CA PHE A 266 -6.39 -2.14 -5.63
C PHE A 266 -7.56 -1.54 -6.42
N GLU A 267 -7.68 -1.92 -7.68
CA GLU A 267 -8.62 -1.31 -8.63
C GLU A 267 -9.50 -2.37 -9.28
N VAL A 268 -10.77 -2.05 -9.55
CA VAL A 268 -11.65 -2.98 -10.28
C VAL A 268 -11.30 -3.04 -11.76
N ARG A 269 -10.58 -2.03 -12.28
CA ARG A 269 -10.13 -1.94 -13.66
C ARG A 269 -8.72 -1.37 -13.72
N LEU A 270 -7.96 -1.76 -14.73
CA LEU A 270 -6.70 -1.09 -15.01
C LEU A 270 -6.97 0.38 -15.35
N PRO A 271 -6.17 1.33 -14.85
CA PRO A 271 -6.29 2.72 -15.23
C PRO A 271 -6.19 2.85 -16.74
N VAL A 272 -7.14 3.55 -17.35
CA VAL A 272 -7.03 3.89 -18.76
C VAL A 272 -5.81 4.80 -18.89
N ALA A 273 -4.80 4.35 -19.63
CA ALA A 273 -3.62 5.17 -19.90
C ALA A 273 -4.11 6.52 -20.43
N VAL A 274 -3.88 7.59 -19.67
CA VAL A 274 -4.17 8.94 -20.13
C VAL A 274 -3.23 9.15 -21.31
N VAL A 275 -3.76 9.09 -22.52
CA VAL A 275 -3.01 9.49 -23.70
C VAL A 275 -2.59 10.93 -23.42
N PRO A 276 -1.28 11.22 -23.27
CA PRO A 276 -0.86 12.57 -22.97
C PRO A 276 -1.48 13.45 -24.04
N ALA A 277 -2.17 14.51 -23.61
CA ALA A 277 -2.75 15.47 -24.54
C ALA A 277 -1.65 15.81 -25.54
N ALA A 278 -1.94 15.64 -26.84
CA ALA A 278 -0.97 15.93 -27.89
C ALA A 278 -0.36 17.29 -27.56
N PRO A 279 0.98 17.42 -27.52
CA PRO A 279 1.62 18.65 -27.07
C PRO A 279 0.99 19.79 -27.84
N VAL A 280 0.27 20.65 -27.12
CA VAL A 280 -0.28 21.87 -27.73
C VAL A 280 0.96 22.60 -28.23
N PRO A 281 1.09 22.86 -29.55
CA PRO A 281 2.27 23.50 -30.08
C PRO A 281 2.43 24.84 -29.36
N THR A 282 3.40 24.91 -28.44
CA THR A 282 3.76 26.16 -27.82
C THR A 282 4.54 26.94 -28.86
N LEU A 283 4.08 28.14 -29.19
CA LEU A 283 4.89 29.07 -29.97
C LEU A 283 6.15 29.30 -29.13
N ASN A 284 7.30 28.85 -29.63
CA ASN A 284 8.56 29.22 -29.01
C ASN A 284 8.71 30.75 -29.08
N ILE A 285 9.58 31.31 -28.23
CA ILE A 285 9.77 32.77 -28.15
C ILE A 285 10.13 33.36 -29.52
N ALA A 286 10.86 32.64 -30.37
CA ALA A 286 11.19 33.10 -31.72
C ALA A 286 9.96 33.19 -32.62
N SER A 287 9.03 32.23 -32.55
CA SER A 287 7.75 32.25 -33.26
C SER A 287 6.84 33.37 -32.74
N LEU A 288 6.85 33.63 -31.43
CA LEU A 288 6.11 34.75 -30.84
C LEU A 288 6.68 36.10 -31.31
N LEU A 289 8.00 36.26 -31.33
CA LEU A 289 8.69 37.46 -31.82
C LEU A 289 8.49 37.66 -33.33
N ALA A 290 8.50 36.58 -34.12
CA ALA A 290 8.19 36.64 -35.55
C ALA A 290 6.74 37.11 -35.79
N LEU A 291 5.80 36.66 -34.96
CA LEU A 291 4.41 37.12 -35.00
C LEU A 291 4.32 38.63 -34.69
N VAL A 292 5.01 39.08 -33.63
CA VAL A 292 5.05 40.50 -33.25
C VAL A 292 5.67 41.35 -34.36
N ALA A 293 6.76 40.90 -34.98
CA ALA A 293 7.38 41.59 -36.10
C ALA A 293 6.44 41.72 -37.31
N LEU A 294 5.68 40.67 -37.64
CA LEU A 294 4.64 40.71 -38.68
C LEU A 294 3.54 41.72 -38.38
N PHE A 295 3.08 41.80 -37.11
CA PHE A 295 2.08 42.79 -36.70
C PHE A 295 2.61 44.23 -36.81
N VAL A 296 3.85 44.49 -36.37
CA VAL A 296 4.47 45.81 -36.45
C VAL A 296 4.69 46.25 -37.90
N LEU A 297 5.16 45.34 -38.77
CA LEU A 297 5.35 45.61 -40.19
C LEU A 297 4.01 45.83 -40.91
N GLY A 298 2.98 45.06 -40.56
CA GLY A 298 1.62 45.25 -41.07
C GLY A 298 1.06 46.62 -40.73
N LEU A 299 1.14 47.04 -39.46
CA LEU A 299 0.68 48.35 -39.01
C LEU A 299 1.46 49.50 -39.67
N GLY A 300 2.77 49.33 -39.88
CA GLY A 300 3.61 50.30 -40.60
C GLY A 300 3.26 50.45 -42.09
N TRP A 301 2.81 49.37 -42.73
CA TRP A 301 2.37 49.41 -44.12
C TRP A 301 1.02 50.13 -44.30
N PHE A 302 0.09 49.93 -43.35
CA PHE A 302 -1.19 50.63 -43.37
C PHE A 302 -1.07 52.13 -43.05
N SER A 303 -0.12 52.55 -42.21
CA SER A 303 0.07 53.98 -41.88
C SER A 303 0.69 54.79 -43.03
N ARG A 304 1.57 54.20 -43.85
CA ARG A 304 2.21 54.87 -45.00
C ARG A 304 1.24 55.17 -46.15
N ARG A 305 0.16 54.41 -46.30
CA ARG A 305 -0.84 54.65 -47.37
C ARG A 305 -1.74 55.86 -47.13
N ARG A 306 -1.73 56.46 -45.93
CA ARG A 306 -2.62 57.61 -45.60
C ARG A 306 -2.03 59.00 -45.85
N PHE A 307 -0.75 59.15 -46.22
CA PHE A 307 -0.10 60.48 -46.26
C PHE A 307 0.51 60.90 -47.61
N GLY A 308 0.23 60.20 -48.71
CA GLY A 308 0.92 60.45 -49.98
C GLY A 308 0.02 60.71 -51.18
N THR A 309 -0.74 61.82 -51.19
CA THR A 309 -1.09 62.57 -52.42
C THR A 309 -1.72 63.92 -52.02
N GLY A 310 -0.88 64.91 -51.76
CA GLY A 310 -1.28 66.32 -51.70
C GLY A 310 -0.26 67.13 -52.48
N ALA A 311 -0.36 67.12 -53.81
CA ALA A 311 0.44 68.00 -54.66
C ALA A 311 -0.13 69.44 -54.59
N PRO A 312 0.69 70.47 -54.33
CA PRO A 312 0.23 71.85 -54.36
C PRO A 312 0.06 72.32 -55.81
N ARG A 313 -1.01 73.09 -56.05
CA ARG A 313 -1.16 73.98 -57.21
C ARG A 313 -0.69 75.38 -56.81
#